data_AF-C2EL90-F1
#
_entry.id   AF-C2EL90-F1
#
_cell.length_a   1.000
_cell.length_b   1.000
_cell.length_c   1.000
_cell.angle_alpha   90.00
_cell.angle_beta   90.00
_cell.angle_gamma   90.00
#
_symmetry.space_group_name_H-M   'P 1'
#
loop_
_entity.id
_entity.type
_entity.pdbx_description
1 polymer ?
#
loop_
_entity_poly.entity_id
_entity_poly.type
_entity_poly.pdbx_seq_one_letter_code
_entity_poly.pdbx_strand_id
1 'polypeptide(L)'
;MRQFLNKIGSEERHTFRAIFGKYSYKRYYDKLRGELYSPTMVVKQVEIIDDPEKTRLVTDHPWLNLTKNFTNLDLLHSGDKIQFNDQVAEYTKGYINME
;
A
#
# COMPACT_ATOMS: atom_id res chain seq x y z
N MET A 1 -7.15 7.01 13.79
CA MET A 1 -6.89 6.73 12.36
C MET A 1 -7.37 5.34 11.92
N ARG A 2 -6.97 4.24 12.59
CA ARG A 2 -7.35 2.85 12.20
C ARG A 2 -8.86 2.52 12.25
N GLN A 3 -9.63 3.19 13.11
CA GLN A 3 -11.08 2.93 13.23
C GLN A 3 -11.87 3.13 11.94
N PHE A 4 -11.39 3.99 11.03
CA PHE A 4 -12.06 4.21 9.75
C PHE A 4 -11.79 3.09 8.74
N LEU A 5 -10.53 2.64 8.65
CA LEU A 5 -10.15 1.50 7.82
C LEU A 5 -10.95 0.24 8.18
N ASN A 6 -11.15 -0.01 9.47
CA ASN A 6 -11.97 -1.13 9.93
C ASN A 6 -13.46 -0.98 9.56
N LYS A 7 -13.95 0.24 9.30
CA LYS A 7 -15.35 0.47 8.92
C LYS A 7 -15.62 0.26 7.44
N ILE A 8 -14.65 0.56 6.57
CA ILE A 8 -14.81 0.35 5.12
C ILE A 8 -14.62 -1.12 4.74
N GLY A 9 -13.76 -1.86 5.45
CA GLY A 9 -13.61 -3.29 5.26
C GLY A 9 -13.17 -3.68 3.85
N SER A 10 -13.31 -4.98 3.54
CA SER A 10 -12.81 -5.59 2.31
C SER A 10 -13.88 -5.81 1.24
N GLU A 11 -15.11 -5.38 1.49
CA GLU A 11 -16.24 -5.64 0.58
C GLU A 11 -16.16 -4.80 -0.69
N GLU A 12 -15.65 -3.57 -0.60
CA GLU A 12 -15.61 -2.62 -1.69
C GLU A 12 -14.18 -2.22 -2.09
N ARG A 13 -14.00 -1.90 -3.39
CA ARG A 13 -12.78 -1.25 -3.88
C ARG A 13 -12.95 0.26 -3.77
N HIS A 14 -11.99 0.91 -3.14
CA HIS A 14 -11.90 2.36 -3.05
C HIS A 14 -10.80 2.89 -3.97
N THR A 15 -10.98 4.11 -4.44
CA THR A 15 -9.97 4.86 -5.17
C THR A 15 -9.13 5.65 -4.18
N PHE A 16 -7.83 5.35 -4.17
CA PHE A 16 -6.85 6.03 -3.32
C PHE A 16 -6.00 6.98 -4.14
N ARG A 17 -5.63 8.10 -3.52
CA ARG A 17 -4.58 9.02 -3.99
C ARG A 17 -3.49 9.09 -2.95
N ALA A 18 -2.24 9.13 -3.40
CA ALA A 18 -1.08 9.30 -2.53
C ALA A 18 0.03 10.10 -3.22
N ILE A 19 0.94 10.63 -2.42
CA ILE A 19 2.16 11.29 -2.91
C ILE A 19 3.32 10.29 -2.83
N PHE A 20 3.99 10.05 -3.95
CA PHE A 20 5.16 9.20 -4.02
C PHE A 20 6.31 9.80 -3.22
N GLY A 21 6.90 8.99 -2.33
CA GLY A 21 8.07 9.36 -1.55
C GLY A 21 9.36 8.90 -2.22
N LYS A 22 9.57 7.58 -2.23
CA LYS A 22 10.74 6.92 -2.85
C LYS A 22 10.54 5.40 -3.00
N TYR A 23 11.35 4.78 -3.86
CA TYR A 23 11.51 3.33 -3.93
C TYR A 23 12.41 2.78 -2.80
N SER A 24 12.23 1.49 -2.48
CA SER A 24 13.07 0.73 -1.55
C SER A 24 12.87 -0.78 -1.79
N TYR A 25 13.41 -1.58 -0.87
CA TYR A 25 13.22 -3.03 -0.83
C TYR A 25 12.85 -3.50 0.58
N LYS A 26 11.93 -4.46 0.65
CA LYS A 26 11.68 -5.25 1.85
C LYS A 26 12.58 -6.49 1.80
N ARG A 27 13.48 -6.61 2.78
CA ARG A 27 14.29 -7.82 2.99
C ARG A 27 13.50 -8.86 3.79
N TYR A 28 13.55 -10.11 3.35
CA TYR A 28 13.02 -11.25 4.09
C TYR A 28 13.87 -12.50 3.80
N TYR A 29 13.75 -13.50 4.66
CA TYR A 29 14.47 -14.76 4.52
C TYR A 29 13.50 -15.87 4.14
N ASP A 30 13.87 -16.64 3.11
CA ASP A 30 13.20 -17.87 2.71
C ASP A 30 14.12 -19.06 2.98
N LYS A 31 13.59 -20.13 3.59
CA LYS A 31 14.40 -21.28 4.01
C LYS A 31 15.11 -21.99 2.84
N LEU A 32 14.52 -21.96 1.65
CA LEU A 32 15.04 -22.66 0.46
C LEU A 32 15.89 -21.75 -0.42
N ARG A 33 15.56 -20.46 -0.47
CA ARG A 33 16.16 -19.48 -1.40
C ARG A 33 17.10 -18.49 -0.73
N GLY A 34 17.20 -18.49 0.60
CA GLY A 34 18.06 -17.59 1.35
C GLY A 34 17.49 -16.17 1.48
N GLU A 35 18.35 -15.16 1.42
CA GLU A 35 17.93 -13.76 1.47
C GLU A 35 17.20 -13.34 0.20
N LEU A 36 15.99 -12.81 0.36
CA LEU A 36 15.16 -12.29 -0.71
C LEU A 36 14.80 -10.82 -0.48
N TYR A 37 14.61 -10.10 -1.59
CA TYR A 37 14.31 -8.67 -1.61
C TYR A 37 13.08 -8.45 -2.49
N SER A 38 12.01 -7.89 -1.91
CA SER A 38 10.81 -7.47 -2.67
C SER A 38 10.82 -5.96 -2.87
N PRO A 39 10.61 -5.44 -4.09
CA PRO A 39 10.57 -4.00 -4.33
C PRO A 39 9.35 -3.37 -3.64
N THR A 40 9.56 -2.21 -3.05
CA THR A 40 8.53 -1.43 -2.37
C THR A 40 8.65 0.05 -2.71
N MET A 41 7.60 0.80 -2.42
CA MET A 41 7.65 2.27 -2.38
C MET A 41 7.04 2.76 -1.08
N VAL A 42 7.57 3.87 -0.56
CA VAL A 42 6.89 4.64 0.47
C VAL A 42 6.08 5.73 -0.19
N VAL A 43 4.84 5.89 0.27
CA VAL A 43 3.95 6.97 -0.15
C VAL A 43 3.54 7.80 1.06
N LYS A 44 3.06 9.01 0.83
CA LYS A 44 2.61 9.97 1.86
C LYS A 44 1.19 10.41 1.55
N GLN A 45 0.50 10.92 2.57
CA GLN A 45 -0.83 11.51 2.43
C GLN A 45 -1.79 10.63 1.63
N VAL A 46 -2.02 9.40 2.11
CA VAL A 46 -2.93 8.47 1.44
C VAL A 46 -4.37 8.85 1.76
N GLU A 47 -5.12 9.18 0.73
CA GLU A 47 -6.49 9.67 0.80
C GLU A 47 -7.42 8.74 0.01
N ILE A 48 -8.63 8.52 0.50
CA ILE A 48 -9.73 7.99 -0.31
C ILE A 48 -10.39 9.16 -1.05
N ILE A 49 -10.64 8.97 -2.34
CA ILE A 49 -11.16 9.99 -3.26
C ILE A 49 -12.36 9.50 -4.07
N ASP A 50 -13.15 8.57 -3.54
CA ASP A 50 -14.37 8.07 -4.20
C ASP A 50 -15.38 9.19 -4.47
N ASP A 51 -15.45 10.16 -3.55
CA ASP A 51 -16.15 11.44 -3.73
C ASP A 51 -15.11 12.57 -3.75
N PRO A 52 -14.88 13.23 -4.90
CA PRO A 52 -13.90 14.32 -5.03
C PRO A 52 -14.15 15.49 -4.08
N GLU A 53 -15.40 15.73 -3.67
CA GLU A 53 -15.77 16.81 -2.74
C GLU A 53 -15.55 16.40 -1.28
N LYS A 54 -15.36 15.10 -1.01
CA LYS A 54 -15.20 14.53 0.34
C LYS A 54 -14.01 13.59 0.41
N THR A 55 -12.83 14.10 0.08
CA THR A 55 -11.59 13.35 0.25
C THR A 55 -11.31 13.10 1.72
N ARG A 56 -10.84 11.91 2.06
CA ARG A 56 -10.53 11.54 3.46
C ARG A 56 -9.13 10.98 3.60
N LEU A 57 -8.30 11.62 4.42
CA LEU A 57 -6.99 11.11 4.81
C LEU A 57 -7.13 9.82 5.62
N VAL A 58 -6.42 8.79 5.18
CA VAL A 58 -6.50 7.43 5.73
C VAL A 58 -5.25 7.07 6.51
N THR A 59 -4.07 7.32 5.93
CA THR A 59 -2.79 7.00 6.55
C THR A 59 -1.69 7.86 5.96
N ASP A 60 -0.56 7.90 6.66
CA ASP A 60 0.63 8.60 6.19
C ASP A 60 1.87 7.71 6.32
N HIS A 61 2.82 7.89 5.40
CA HIS A 61 4.06 7.09 5.28
C HIS A 61 3.92 5.54 5.18
N PRO A 62 2.87 4.93 4.56
CA PRO A 62 2.86 3.48 4.40
C PRO A 62 3.84 3.00 3.32
N TRP A 63 4.30 1.76 3.48
CA TRP A 63 5.03 1.02 2.47
C TRP A 63 4.08 0.19 1.64
N LEU A 64 4.13 0.36 0.31
CA LEU A 64 3.39 -0.44 -0.66
C LEU A 64 4.35 -1.40 -1.37
N ASN A 65 3.90 -2.62 -1.63
CA ASN A 65 4.63 -3.53 -2.51
C ASN A 65 4.50 -3.04 -3.95
N LEU A 66 5.61 -3.02 -4.70
CA LEU A 66 5.58 -2.75 -6.13
C LEU A 66 5.06 -3.99 -6.86
N THR A 67 3.74 -4.08 -7.02
CA THR A 67 3.08 -5.16 -7.76
C THR A 67 3.07 -4.89 -9.27
N LYS A 68 2.62 -5.88 -10.04
CA LYS A 68 2.43 -5.75 -11.50
C LYS A 68 1.53 -4.58 -11.91
N ASN A 69 0.64 -4.12 -11.02
CA ASN A 69 -0.25 -3.00 -11.32
C ASN A 69 0.49 -1.67 -11.47
N PHE A 70 1.73 -1.56 -10.98
CA PHE A 70 2.56 -0.37 -11.11
C PHE A 70 3.55 -0.46 -12.28
N THR A 71 3.59 -1.54 -13.06
CA THR A 71 4.59 -1.71 -14.14
C THR A 71 4.36 -0.77 -15.32
N ASN A 72 3.14 -0.25 -15.47
CA ASN A 72 2.80 0.70 -16.53
C ASN A 72 3.04 2.15 -16.14
N LEU A 73 3.52 2.40 -14.90
CA LEU A 73 3.98 3.72 -14.51
C LEU A 73 5.42 3.90 -14.97
N ASP A 74 5.73 5.08 -15.49
CA ASP A 74 7.11 5.51 -15.68
C ASP A 74 7.82 5.65 -14.32
N LEU A 75 9.13 5.96 -14.36
CA LEU A 75 9.91 6.22 -13.15
C LEU A 75 9.31 7.40 -12.37
N LEU A 76 8.81 7.11 -11.18
CA LEU A 76 8.23 8.13 -10.30
C LEU A 76 9.32 8.96 -9.63
N HIS A 77 9.07 10.26 -9.54
CA HIS A 77 9.88 11.22 -8.81
C HIS A 77 9.19 11.62 -7.51
N SER A 78 9.99 11.94 -6.49
CA SER A 78 9.47 12.35 -5.18
C SER A 78 8.53 13.55 -5.34
N GLY A 79 7.31 13.44 -4.83
CA GLY A 79 6.26 14.45 -5.00
C GLY A 79 5.20 14.10 -6.04
N ASP A 80 5.44 13.11 -6.90
CA ASP A 80 4.44 12.67 -7.89
C ASP A 80 3.17 12.17 -7.20
N LYS A 81 2.02 12.46 -7.80
CA LYS A 81 0.72 11.97 -7.33
C LYS A 81 0.41 10.66 -8.04
N ILE A 82 0.14 9.62 -7.27
CA ILE A 82 -0.32 8.33 -7.78
C ILE A 82 -1.76 8.08 -7.34
N GLN A 83 -2.52 7.45 -8.23
CA GLN A 83 -3.88 6.99 -7.96
C GLN A 83 -3.95 5.48 -8.20
N PHE A 84 -4.62 4.76 -7.31
CA PHE A 84 -4.79 3.31 -7.41
C PHE A 84 -6.08 2.85 -6.75
N ASN A 85 -6.62 1.73 -7.25
CA ASN A 85 -7.87 1.14 -6.72
C ASN A 85 -7.56 -0.11 -5.91
N ASP A 86 -7.95 -0.13 -4.63
CA ASP A 86 -7.65 -1.24 -3.73
C ASP A 86 -8.77 -1.52 -2.73
N GLN A 87 -8.70 -2.66 -2.05
CA GLN A 87 -9.58 -3.04 -0.95
C GLN A 87 -8.85 -2.90 0.39
N VAL A 88 -9.59 -2.74 1.48
CA VAL A 88 -9.01 -2.69 2.83
C VAL A 88 -9.28 -4.00 3.55
N ALA A 89 -8.26 -4.85 3.64
CA ALA A 89 -8.36 -6.09 4.40
C ALA A 89 -7.80 -5.93 5.82
N GLU A 90 -8.48 -6.54 6.80
CA GLU A 90 -7.88 -6.73 8.11
C GLU A 90 -6.70 -7.70 8.01
N TYR A 91 -5.59 -7.33 8.63
CA TYR A 91 -4.40 -8.18 8.69
C TYR A 91 -4.15 -8.61 10.13
N THR A 92 -4.42 -9.88 10.42
CA THR A 92 -4.04 -10.50 11.69
C THR A 92 -2.60 -10.98 11.59
N LYS A 93 -1.70 -10.30 12.30
CA LYS A 93 -0.30 -10.70 12.38
C LYS A 93 -0.17 -11.90 13.33
N GLY A 94 -0.05 -13.09 12.77
CA GLY A 94 0.24 -14.32 13.52
C GLY A 94 1.37 -15.09 12.84
N TYR A 95 2.31 -15.60 13.63
CA TYR A 95 3.12 -16.73 13.20
C TYR A 95 2.16 -17.93 13.16
N ILE A 96 1.62 -18.24 11.99
CA ILE A 96 1.06 -19.57 11.77
C ILE A 96 2.28 -20.48 11.79
N ASN A 97 2.63 -20.95 13.00
CA ASN A 97 3.51 -22.10 13.14
C ASN A 97 2.80 -23.21 12.39
N MET A 98 3.29 -23.49 11.18
CA MET A 98 3.02 -24.76 10.51
C MET A 98 3.64 -25.83 11.39
N GLU A 99 2.79 -26.59 12.09
CA GLU A 99 3.13 -27.93 12.58
C GLU A 99 3.41 -28.85 11.39
#